data_AF-W5TC67-F1
#
_entry.id   AF-W5TC67-F1
#
_cell.length_a   1.000
_cell.length_b   1.000
_cell.length_c   1.000
_cell.angle_alpha   90.00
_cell.angle_beta   90.00
_cell.angle_gamma   90.00
#
_symmetry.space_group_name_H-M   'P 1'
#
loop_
_entity.id
_entity.type
_entity.pdbx_description
1 polymer ?
#
loop_
_entity_poly.entity_id
_entity_poly.type
_entity_poly.pdbx_seq_one_letter_code
_entity_poly.pdbx_strand_id
1 'polypeptide(L)'
;MSTPEPRVTVTRYDVSCLPQDDINALSYTVHVEYAGYGRWAVRRMQRCYDIDGREDWEPIPSEREDEWLARFRHDLPTALEIAKRAAPLIRVNGHSVADVLAFIEEANRG
;
A
#
# COMPACT_ATOMS: atom_id res chain seq x y z
N MET A 1 -17.97 0.76 -38.44
CA MET A 1 -16.81 0.64 -37.53
C MET A 1 -17.34 0.07 -36.22
N SER A 2 -16.79 -1.05 -35.73
CA SER A 2 -17.19 -1.57 -34.42
C SER A 2 -16.44 -0.80 -33.34
N THR A 3 -17.15 -0.36 -32.29
CA THR A 3 -16.52 0.18 -31.09
C THR A 3 -15.79 -0.96 -30.38
N PRO A 4 -14.51 -0.81 -30.00
CA PRO A 4 -13.79 -1.84 -29.25
C PRO A 4 -14.33 -1.94 -27.81
N GLU A 5 -14.36 -3.17 -27.27
CA GLU A 5 -14.77 -3.43 -25.88
C GLU A 5 -13.63 -3.07 -24.90
N PRO A 6 -13.88 -2.26 -23.86
CA PRO A 6 -12.86 -1.92 -22.87
C PRO A 6 -12.53 -3.09 -21.94
N ARG A 7 -11.27 -3.17 -21.50
CA ARG A 7 -10.83 -4.14 -20.47
C ARG A 7 -10.85 -3.49 -19.09
N VAL A 8 -11.47 -4.16 -18.13
CA VAL A 8 -11.40 -3.82 -16.70
C VAL A 8 -10.33 -4.67 -16.01
N THR A 9 -9.55 -4.06 -15.12
CA THR A 9 -8.54 -4.76 -14.31
C THR A 9 -8.39 -4.02 -12.99
N VAL A 10 -8.22 -4.77 -11.90
CA VAL A 10 -7.91 -4.17 -10.59
C VAL A 10 -6.52 -3.54 -10.67
N THR A 11 -6.43 -2.26 -10.35
CA THR A 11 -5.17 -1.51 -10.38
C THR A 11 -4.61 -1.25 -8.99
N ARG A 12 -5.39 -1.47 -7.93
CA ARG A 12 -4.98 -1.18 -6.56
C ARG A 12 -5.78 -1.99 -5.53
N TYR A 13 -5.12 -2.41 -4.47
CA TYR A 13 -5.72 -2.86 -3.22
C TYR A 13 -5.31 -1.94 -2.08
N ASP A 14 -6.25 -1.62 -1.20
CA ASP A 14 -5.99 -0.88 0.04
C ASP A 14 -5.89 -1.87 1.21
N VAL A 15 -4.79 -1.77 1.95
CA VAL A 15 -4.51 -2.62 3.11
C VAL A 15 -4.36 -1.72 4.33
N SER A 16 -5.33 -1.78 5.23
CA SER A 16 -5.38 -0.97 6.46
C SER A 16 -5.92 -1.80 7.62
N CYS A 17 -5.49 -1.45 8.82
CA CYS A 17 -6.04 -1.99 10.06
C CYS A 17 -7.17 -1.11 10.63
N LEU A 18 -7.33 0.12 10.14
CA LEU A 18 -8.37 1.05 10.59
C LEU A 18 -9.69 0.77 9.87
N PRO A 19 -10.84 1.08 10.49
CA PRO A 19 -12.15 1.08 9.83
C PRO A 19 -12.12 1.91 8.53
N GLN A 20 -12.87 1.47 7.52
CA GLN A 20 -12.87 2.10 6.20
C GLN A 20 -13.39 3.55 6.23
N ASP A 21 -14.27 3.85 7.17
CA ASP A 21 -14.91 5.15 7.37
C ASP A 21 -14.15 6.06 8.36
N ASP A 22 -13.04 5.59 8.94
CA ASP A 22 -12.22 6.44 9.81
C ASP A 22 -11.51 7.55 9.00
N ILE A 23 -11.58 8.78 9.50
CA ILE A 23 -10.99 9.95 8.83
C ILE A 23 -9.47 9.83 8.65
N ASN A 24 -8.79 9.07 9.50
CA ASN A 24 -7.35 8.85 9.44
C ASN A 24 -6.97 7.63 8.59
N ALA A 25 -7.92 6.81 8.15
CA ALA A 25 -7.68 5.54 7.45
C ALA A 25 -6.64 5.71 6.33
N LEU A 26 -6.78 6.73 5.49
CA LEU A 26 -5.88 7.01 4.37
C LEU A 26 -4.40 7.15 4.80
N SER A 27 -4.14 7.72 5.98
CA SER A 27 -2.77 7.92 6.48
C SER A 27 -2.12 6.63 7.02
N TYR A 28 -2.94 5.62 7.32
CA TYR A 28 -2.54 4.31 7.82
C TYR A 28 -2.71 3.18 6.78
N THR A 29 -3.05 3.52 5.54
CA THR A 29 -3.21 2.54 4.45
C THR A 29 -1.89 2.30 3.71
N VAL A 30 -1.59 1.04 3.45
CA VAL A 30 -0.60 0.59 2.45
C VAL A 30 -1.35 0.25 1.16
N HIS A 31 -0.88 0.77 0.03
CA HIS A 31 -1.44 0.47 -1.29
C HIS A 31 -0.62 -0.63 -1.96
N VAL A 32 -1.31 -1.62 -2.52
CA VAL A 32 -0.72 -2.59 -3.45
C VAL A 32 -1.16 -2.20 -4.84
N GLU A 33 -0.29 -1.53 -5.60
CA GLU A 33 -0.60 -0.89 -6.88
C GLU A 33 -0.04 -1.68 -8.06
N TYR A 34 -0.85 -1.87 -9.11
CA TYR A 34 -0.44 -2.60 -10.30
C TYR A 34 0.60 -1.80 -11.08
N ALA A 35 1.78 -2.41 -11.27
CA ALA A 35 2.92 -1.80 -11.93
C ALA A 35 3.13 -2.29 -13.38
N GLY A 36 2.20 -3.10 -13.90
CA GLY A 36 2.30 -3.72 -15.23
C GLY A 36 2.87 -5.14 -15.18
N TYR A 37 2.66 -5.90 -16.26
CA TYR A 37 3.23 -7.24 -16.47
C TYR A 37 3.02 -8.23 -15.30
N GLY A 38 1.86 -8.17 -14.63
CA GLY A 38 1.57 -9.03 -13.47
C GLY A 38 2.33 -8.67 -12.20
N ARG A 39 3.05 -7.54 -12.20
CA ARG A 39 3.84 -7.06 -11.07
C ARG A 39 3.12 -5.94 -10.31
N TRP A 40 3.41 -5.86 -9.02
CA TRP A 40 2.76 -4.97 -8.07
C TRP A 40 3.80 -4.28 -7.20
N ALA A 41 3.58 -2.98 -6.95
CA ALA A 41 4.35 -2.20 -6.01
C ALA A 41 3.59 -2.12 -4.69
N VAL A 42 4.28 -2.34 -3.57
CA VAL A 42 3.72 -2.13 -2.23
C VAL A 42 4.16 -0.76 -1.76
N ARG A 43 3.22 0.14 -1.52
CA ARG A 43 3.50 1.57 -1.37
C ARG A 43 2.82 2.18 -0.17
N ARG A 44 3.50 3.15 0.42
CA ARG A 44 2.90 4.11 1.33
C ARG A 44 3.46 5.49 1.01
N MET A 45 2.59 6.42 0.66
CA MET A 45 3.01 7.72 0.12
C MET A 45 3.97 7.52 -1.06
N GLN A 46 5.19 8.06 -0.98
CA GLN A 46 6.21 7.97 -2.03
C GLN A 46 7.28 6.89 -1.74
N ARG A 47 7.02 6.01 -0.76
CA ARG A 47 7.90 4.89 -0.40
C ARG A 47 7.38 3.58 -1.01
N CYS A 48 8.29 2.73 -1.47
CA CYS A 48 8.03 1.34 -1.85
C CYS A 48 8.64 0.37 -0.84
N TYR A 49 7.98 -0.76 -0.59
CA TYR A 49 8.46 -1.82 0.31
C TYR A 49 9.05 -2.99 -0.48
N ASP A 50 10.21 -3.47 -0.05
CA ASP A 50 10.80 -4.71 -0.53
C ASP A 50 10.21 -5.94 0.19
N ILE A 51 10.67 -7.14 -0.17
CA ILE A 51 10.19 -8.41 0.38
C ILE A 51 10.42 -8.54 1.90
N ASP A 52 11.44 -7.88 2.42
CA ASP A 52 11.80 -7.87 3.84
C ASP A 52 11.08 -6.75 4.60
N GLY A 53 10.27 -5.94 3.92
CA GLY A 53 9.56 -4.79 4.49
C GLY A 53 10.44 -3.56 4.68
N ARG A 54 11.64 -3.51 4.07
CA ARG A 54 12.45 -2.28 4.05
C ARG A 54 11.85 -1.32 3.02
N GLU A 55 11.80 -0.05 3.39
CA GLU A 55 11.28 0.99 2.50
C GLU A 55 12.40 1.75 1.80
N ASP A 56 12.14 2.12 0.55
CA ASP A 56 12.96 3.06 -0.20
C ASP A 56 12.06 4.06 -0.94
N TRP A 57 12.60 5.24 -1.24
CA TRP A 57 11.92 6.20 -2.09
C TRP A 57 11.74 5.65 -3.50
N GLU A 58 10.59 5.91 -4.13
CA GLU A 58 10.44 5.58 -5.54
C GLU A 58 11.18 6.59 -6.42
N PRO A 59 12.19 6.17 -7.22
CA PRO A 59 12.87 7.06 -8.14
C PRO A 59 11.92 7.57 -9.23
N ILE A 60 12.30 8.69 -9.85
CA ILE A 60 11.62 9.12 -11.08
C ILE A 60 11.76 8.03 -12.16
N PRO A 61 10.80 7.91 -13.09
CA PRO A 61 10.79 6.78 -14.04
C PRO A 61 12.09 6.57 -14.82
N SER A 62 12.80 7.65 -15.17
CA SER A 62 14.07 7.61 -15.90
C SER A 62 15.28 7.16 -15.07
N GLU A 63 15.16 7.12 -13.74
CA GLU A 63 16.20 6.70 -12.80
C GLU A 63 15.92 5.31 -12.19
N ARG A 64 14.82 4.66 -12.59
CA ARG A 64 14.50 3.31 -12.11
C ARG A 64 15.34 2.29 -12.85
N GLU A 65 16.38 1.83 -12.18
CA GLU A 65 17.20 0.72 -12.66
C GLU A 65 16.48 -0.62 -12.51
N ASP A 66 16.85 -1.60 -13.35
CA ASP A 66 16.25 -2.93 -13.35
C ASP A 66 16.38 -3.66 -12.01
N GLU A 67 17.50 -3.46 -11.30
CA GLU A 67 17.72 -4.01 -9.96
C GLU A 67 16.70 -3.45 -8.95
N TRP A 68 16.46 -2.13 -9.01
CA TRP A 68 15.46 -1.49 -8.16
C TRP A 68 14.06 -2.04 -8.47
N LEU A 69 13.71 -2.17 -9.75
CA LEU A 69 12.44 -2.76 -10.16
C LEU A 69 12.31 -4.21 -9.66
N ALA A 70 13.33 -5.04 -9.82
CA ALA A 70 13.31 -6.42 -9.35
C ALA A 70 13.10 -6.52 -7.83
N ARG A 71 13.65 -5.59 -7.06
CA ARG A 71 13.54 -5.54 -5.60
C ARG A 71 12.17 -5.06 -5.12
N PHE A 72 11.53 -4.12 -5.81
CA PHE A 72 10.31 -3.44 -5.36
C PHE A 72 9.06 -3.78 -6.19
N ARG A 73 9.15 -4.76 -7.10
CA ARG A 73 8.03 -5.22 -7.94
C ARG A 73 7.78 -6.71 -7.75
N HIS A 74 6.72 -7.00 -7.02
CA HIS A 74 6.39 -8.33 -6.54
C HIS A 74 5.23 -8.94 -7.35
N ASP A 75 5.04 -10.26 -7.28
CA ASP A 75 3.75 -10.84 -7.65
C ASP A 75 2.66 -10.41 -6.64
N LEU A 76 1.38 -10.55 -7.02
CA LEU A 76 0.28 -10.09 -6.19
C LEU A 76 0.23 -10.77 -4.81
N PRO A 77 0.34 -12.11 -4.67
CA PRO A 77 0.35 -12.75 -3.37
C PRO A 77 1.46 -12.21 -2.45
N THR A 78 2.69 -12.11 -2.96
CA THR A 78 3.82 -11.58 -2.21
C THR A 78 3.60 -10.12 -1.82
N ALA A 79 3.09 -9.29 -2.73
CA ALA A 79 2.79 -7.89 -2.46
C ALA A 79 1.75 -7.71 -1.34
N LEU A 80 0.69 -8.53 -1.33
CA LEU A 80 -0.32 -8.52 -0.29
C LEU A 80 0.25 -8.96 1.07
N GLU A 81 1.13 -9.96 1.11
CA GLU A 81 1.78 -10.42 2.35
C GLU A 81 2.77 -9.38 2.91
N ILE A 82 3.50 -8.66 2.06
CA ILE A 82 4.31 -7.51 2.49
C ILE A 82 3.39 -6.42 3.08
N ALA A 83 2.32 -6.06 2.38
CA ALA A 83 1.40 -5.00 2.81
C ALA A 83 0.74 -5.32 4.17
N LYS A 84 0.29 -6.56 4.37
CA LYS A 84 -0.30 -7.01 5.64
C LYS A 84 0.69 -7.00 6.80
N ARG A 85 1.98 -7.26 6.55
CA ARG A 85 3.04 -7.15 7.56
C ARG A 85 3.36 -5.69 7.88
N ALA A 86 3.36 -4.81 6.87
CA ALA A 86 3.69 -3.40 7.01
C ALA A 86 2.58 -2.58 7.67
N ALA A 87 1.31 -2.81 7.31
CA ALA A 87 0.15 -2.04 7.77
C ALA A 87 0.08 -1.85 9.32
N PRO A 88 0.20 -2.89 10.17
CA PRO A 88 0.12 -2.72 11.62
C PRO A 88 1.30 -1.96 12.23
N LEU A 89 2.40 -1.78 11.50
CA LEU A 89 3.62 -1.13 11.97
C LEU A 89 3.65 0.38 11.66
N ILE A 90 2.66 0.89 10.94
CA ILE A 90 2.61 2.29 10.54
C ILE A 90 2.48 3.19 11.77
N ARG A 91 3.26 4.28 11.74
CA ARG A 91 3.14 5.39 12.68
C ARG A 91 2.90 6.71 11.93
N VAL A 92 1.99 7.53 12.44
CA VAL A 92 1.71 8.88 11.94
C VAL A 92 1.74 9.85 13.11
N ASN A 93 2.58 10.89 13.02
CA ASN A 93 2.75 11.88 14.09
C ASN A 93 3.02 11.26 15.48
N GLY A 94 3.75 10.14 15.52
CA GLY A 94 4.08 9.41 16.74
C GLY A 94 3.06 8.33 17.16
N HIS A 95 1.83 8.40 16.67
CA HIS A 95 0.77 7.45 16.99
C HIS A 95 0.87 6.18 16.13
N SER A 96 0.75 5.02 16.77
CA SER A 96 0.64 3.73 16.11
C SER A 96 -0.81 3.43 15.71
N VAL A 97 -0.99 2.43 14.85
CA VAL A 97 -2.31 1.86 14.54
C VAL A 97 -3.09 1.50 15.80
N ALA A 98 -2.43 0.90 16.79
CA ALA A 98 -3.07 0.49 18.05
C ALA A 98 -3.58 1.69 18.86
N ASP A 99 -2.80 2.78 18.90
CA ASP A 99 -3.20 4.01 19.59
C ASP A 99 -4.47 4.59 18.94
N VAL A 100 -4.52 4.63 17.61
CA VAL A 100 -5.67 5.17 16.87
C VAL A 100 -6.90 4.30 17.06
N LEU A 101 -6.76 2.97 17.01
CA LEU A 101 -7.87 2.06 17.28
C LEU A 101 -8.44 2.24 18.69
N ALA A 102 -7.59 2.46 19.71
CA ALA A 102 -8.05 2.76 21.06
C ALA A 102 -8.85 4.09 21.11
N PHE A 103 -8.39 5.14 20.42
CA PHE A 103 -9.13 6.40 20.36
C PHE A 103 -10.49 6.27 19.66
N ILE A 104 -10.57 5.48 18.59
CA ILE A 104 -11.83 5.18 17.89
C ILE A 104 -12.80 4.46 18.84
N GLU A 105 -12.32 3.46 19.57
CA GLU A 105 -13.14 2.73 20.53
C GLU A 105 -13.64 3.64 21.66
N GLU A 106 -12.78 4.49 22.21
CA GLU A 106 -13.15 5.47 23.25
C GLU A 106 -14.20 6.46 22.73
N ALA A 107 -14.03 6.98 21.51
CA ALA A 107 -14.98 7.92 20.90
C ALA A 107 -16.37 7.28 20.67
N ASN A 108 -16.43 6.00 20.32
CA ASN A 108 -17.68 5.27 20.10
C ASN A 108 -18.42 4.89 21.40
N ARG A 109 -17.77 5.00 22.56
CA ARG A 109 -18.35 4.68 23.87
C ARG A 109 -19.03 5.87 24.56
N GLY A 110 -18.80 7.10 24.09
CA GLY A 110 -19.40 8.34 24.60
C GLY A 110 -20.62 8.78 23.79
#